data_AF-Q7XK10-F1
#
_entry.id   AF-Q7XK10-F1
#
_cell.length_a   1.000
_cell.length_b   1.000
_cell.length_c   1.000
_cell.angle_alpha   90.00
_cell.angle_beta   90.00
_cell.angle_gamma   90.00
#
_symmetry.space_group_name_H-M   'P 1'
#
loop_
_entity.id
_entity.type
_entity.pdbx_description
1 polymer ?
#
loop_
_entity_poly.entity_id
_entity_poly.type
_entity_poly.pdbx_seq_one_letter_code
_entity_poly.pdbx_strand_id
1 'polypeptide(L)'
;MMIRSPEPEVKIVVDRDPVKTSFEEWARPGHFSRTIAKGPDTTTWIWNLHADAHDFDSHTGHMYRTNWGIGHGLKDILEAHKGPFTGQGHKGFHSFGLYIHNDTMSALGRPQDMFSDTAIQLQPIFAQWVQNLHAGAPSVTAPGATTSTSLTWGGGELVAVGGKVALLPIPLGTADFLVHHIHAFTIHVTVLILLKGVLFARSSRLIPDKANLGFRFPCDGPGRGGTCQVSAWDHVFLGLFWMYNSISVVIFHFSWKMQSDVWGTISDQGVVTHITGGNFAQSSITINGWLRDFLWAQASQVIQSYGSSLSAYGLFFLGAHFVWAFSLMFLFSGRGYWQELIESIVWAHNKLKVAPATQPRALSIIQGRAVGVTHYLLGGIATTWAFFLARIIAVG
;
A
#
# COMPACT_ATOMS: atom_id res chain seq x y z
N MET A 1 34.65 75.02 1.42
CA MET A 1 33.78 74.52 2.50
C MET A 1 32.37 74.34 1.95
N MET A 2 31.99 73.11 1.62
CA MET A 2 30.60 72.65 1.55
C MET A 2 30.61 71.20 2.02
N ILE A 3 30.11 70.99 3.24
CA ILE A 3 30.05 69.70 3.92
C ILE A 3 28.74 69.03 3.47
N ARG A 4 28.82 67.90 2.76
CA ARG A 4 27.65 67.07 2.46
C ARG A 4 27.21 66.35 3.74
N SER A 5 25.92 66.44 4.06
CA SER A 5 25.26 65.69 5.12
C SER A 5 25.32 64.18 4.86
N PRO A 6 25.41 63.33 5.89
CA PRO A 6 25.36 61.88 5.72
C PRO A 6 23.93 61.43 5.32
N GLU A 7 23.84 60.50 4.38
CA GLU A 7 22.58 59.83 4.04
C GLU A 7 22.08 58.96 5.21
N PRO A 8 20.76 58.83 5.42
CA PRO A 8 20.22 58.06 6.53
C PRO A 8 20.41 56.55 6.29
N GLU A 9 20.95 55.84 7.29
CA GLU A 9 20.99 54.38 7.31
C GLU A 9 19.57 53.79 7.26
N VAL A 10 19.32 52.94 6.27
CA VAL A 10 18.09 52.15 6.18
C VAL A 10 18.14 51.02 7.22
N LYS A 11 17.40 51.18 8.33
CA LYS A 11 17.14 50.08 9.27
C LYS A 11 16.17 49.09 8.63
N ILE A 12 16.68 47.93 8.22
CA ILE A 12 15.85 46.78 7.84
C ILE A 12 15.29 46.17 9.14
N VAL A 13 14.03 46.45 9.42
CA VAL A 13 13.28 45.75 10.48
C VAL A 13 12.75 44.45 9.87
N VAL A 14 13.45 43.34 10.10
CA VAL A 14 12.91 42.01 9.81
C VAL A 14 11.97 41.67 10.95
N ASP A 15 10.67 41.61 10.65
CA ASP A 15 9.67 41.07 11.57
C ASP A 15 10.02 39.59 11.83
N ARG A 16 10.42 39.27 13.06
CA ARG A 16 11.01 37.97 13.39
C ARG A 16 9.98 36.86 13.53
N ASP A 17 8.68 37.16 13.58
CA ASP A 17 7.64 36.13 13.58
C ASP A 17 6.24 36.71 13.30
N PRO A 18 5.79 36.77 12.03
CA PRO A 18 4.49 37.38 11.70
C PRO A 18 3.29 36.53 12.14
N VAL A 19 3.48 35.29 12.60
CA VAL A 19 2.39 34.41 13.06
C VAL A 19 2.83 33.62 14.29
N LYS A 20 2.32 33.99 15.48
CA LYS A 20 2.51 33.20 16.70
C LYS A 20 2.02 31.77 16.49
N THR A 21 2.94 30.80 16.52
CA THR A 21 2.62 29.37 16.46
C THR A 21 2.50 28.79 17.86
N SER A 22 1.50 27.94 18.07
CA SER A 22 1.31 27.17 19.31
C SER A 22 0.75 25.78 18.97
N PHE A 23 0.99 24.79 19.83
CA PHE A 23 0.45 23.44 19.64
C PHE A 23 -1.09 23.40 19.63
N GLU A 24 -1.75 24.39 20.22
CA GLU A 24 -3.21 24.57 20.16
C GLU A 24 -3.71 25.02 18.79
N GLU A 25 -2.92 25.82 18.05
CA GLU A 25 -3.27 26.29 16.70
C GLU A 25 -3.05 25.19 15.65
N TRP A 26 -2.01 24.35 15.80
CA TRP A 26 -1.75 23.20 14.93
C TRP A 26 -2.82 22.10 15.02
N ALA A 27 -3.50 22.01 16.17
CA ALA A 27 -4.57 21.04 16.39
C ALA A 27 -5.90 21.44 15.70
N ARG A 28 -6.00 22.65 15.13
CA ARG A 28 -7.21 23.12 14.45
C ARG A 28 -7.25 22.69 12.98
N PRO A 29 -8.32 22.04 12.52
CA PRO A 29 -8.51 21.75 11.10
C PRO A 29 -8.47 23.05 10.27
N GLY A 30 -7.57 23.12 9.28
CA GLY A 30 -7.45 24.28 8.38
C GLY A 30 -6.28 25.22 8.63
N HIS A 31 -5.39 24.95 9.60
CA HIS A 31 -4.17 25.75 9.82
C HIS A 31 -3.29 25.85 8.56
N PHE A 32 -3.21 24.77 7.77
CA PHE A 32 -2.39 24.71 6.56
C PHE A 32 -3.14 25.01 5.26
N SER A 33 -4.47 25.16 5.29
CA SER A 33 -5.28 25.47 4.10
C SER A 33 -6.64 26.08 4.45
N ARG A 34 -6.93 27.27 3.91
CA ARG A 34 -8.21 27.96 4.09
C ARG A 34 -9.42 27.17 3.58
N THR A 35 -9.21 26.23 2.66
CA THR A 35 -10.25 25.34 2.12
C THR A 35 -10.73 24.31 3.16
N ILE A 36 -9.90 24.01 4.17
CA ILE A 36 -10.15 23.01 5.22
C ILE A 36 -10.75 23.66 6.50
N ALA A 37 -10.79 24.99 6.58
CA ALA A 37 -11.19 25.76 7.77
C ALA A 37 -12.68 25.65 8.16
N LYS A 38 -13.56 25.14 7.28
CA LYS A 38 -15.00 25.04 7.56
C LYS A 38 -15.42 23.74 8.27
N GLY A 39 -14.49 22.84 8.56
CA GLY A 39 -14.82 21.54 9.13
C GLY A 39 -15.52 20.64 8.09
N PRO A 40 -15.30 19.33 8.13
CA PRO A 40 -15.82 18.47 7.08
C PRO A 40 -17.22 17.92 7.36
N ASP A 41 -18.19 18.36 6.56
CA ASP A 41 -19.57 17.86 6.59
C ASP A 41 -19.76 16.51 5.87
N THR A 42 -18.73 16.03 5.15
CA THR A 42 -18.73 14.78 4.36
C THR A 42 -17.36 14.09 4.41
N THR A 43 -17.17 12.91 3.79
CA THR A 43 -15.83 12.28 3.62
C THR A 43 -15.00 12.91 2.50
N THR A 44 -15.56 13.87 1.77
CA THR A 44 -14.94 14.51 0.59
C THR A 44 -13.62 15.21 0.91
N TRP A 45 -13.48 15.79 2.11
CA TRP A 45 -12.23 16.42 2.53
C TRP A 45 -11.06 15.44 2.71
N ILE A 46 -11.31 14.18 3.12
CA ILE A 46 -10.24 13.18 3.25
C ILE A 46 -9.74 12.81 1.85
N TRP A 47 -10.65 12.73 0.89
CA TRP A 47 -10.30 12.56 -0.52
C TRP A 47 -9.61 13.79 -1.10
N ASN A 48 -9.90 15.00 -0.62
CA ASN A 48 -9.16 16.20 -1.01
C ASN A 48 -7.74 16.20 -0.43
N LEU A 49 -7.58 15.84 0.85
CA LEU A 49 -6.27 15.65 1.47
C LEU A 49 -5.44 14.56 0.75
N HIS A 50 -6.08 13.45 0.35
CA HIS A 50 -5.43 12.39 -0.43
C HIS A 50 -5.00 12.86 -1.83
N ALA A 51 -5.77 13.72 -2.49
CA ALA A 51 -5.39 14.25 -3.80
C ALA A 51 -4.35 15.35 -3.74
N ASP A 52 -4.37 16.20 -2.70
CA ASP A 52 -3.35 17.23 -2.50
C ASP A 52 -1.97 16.58 -2.24
N ALA A 53 -1.94 15.42 -1.56
CA ALA A 53 -0.71 14.63 -1.39
C ALA A 53 -0.23 13.91 -2.67
N HIS A 54 -1.09 13.83 -3.70
CA HIS A 54 -0.81 13.23 -5.01
C HIS A 54 -0.95 14.25 -6.15
N ASP A 55 -0.84 15.55 -5.84
CA ASP A 55 -1.02 16.60 -6.84
C ASP A 55 0.14 16.58 -7.85
N PHE A 56 -0.17 16.22 -9.09
CA PHE A 56 0.79 16.08 -10.18
C PHE A 56 1.29 17.44 -10.72
N ASP A 57 0.82 18.57 -10.16
CA ASP A 57 1.23 19.92 -10.56
C ASP A 57 2.75 20.15 -10.41
N SER A 58 3.44 19.42 -9.51
CA SER A 58 4.91 19.48 -9.40
C SER A 58 5.68 18.59 -10.39
N HIS A 59 5.01 17.70 -11.13
CA HIS A 59 5.64 16.71 -12.01
C HIS A 59 5.44 17.00 -13.50
N THR A 60 4.53 17.91 -13.88
CA THR A 60 4.18 18.12 -15.29
C THR A 60 4.15 19.58 -15.75
N GLY A 61 4.92 20.45 -15.11
CA GLY A 61 5.38 21.65 -15.80
C GLY A 61 6.19 21.22 -17.03
N HIS A 62 5.61 21.32 -18.22
CA HIS A 62 6.24 21.25 -19.55
C HIS A 62 6.19 19.97 -20.39
N MET A 63 5.63 18.83 -19.96
CA MET A 63 5.75 17.61 -20.80
C MET A 63 4.82 17.58 -22.04
N TYR A 64 3.69 18.31 -22.01
CA TYR A 64 2.72 18.34 -23.14
C TYR A 64 2.21 19.74 -23.51
N ARG A 65 2.71 20.81 -22.89
CA ARG A 65 2.32 22.18 -23.24
C ARG A 65 3.51 22.90 -23.82
N THR A 66 3.45 23.20 -25.11
CA THR A 66 4.46 24.08 -25.73
C THR A 66 4.42 25.46 -25.05
N ASN A 67 5.52 26.22 -25.11
CA ASN A 67 5.56 27.61 -24.62
C ASN A 67 4.48 28.54 -25.26
N TRP A 68 3.77 28.04 -26.27
CA TRP A 68 2.69 28.71 -26.99
C TRP A 68 1.28 28.25 -26.56
N GLY A 69 1.17 27.45 -25.50
CA GLY A 69 -0.12 27.07 -24.90
C GLY A 69 -0.89 25.97 -25.63
N ILE A 70 -0.30 25.31 -26.63
CA ILE A 70 -0.92 24.19 -27.37
C ILE A 70 -0.54 22.86 -26.72
N GLY A 71 -1.57 22.11 -26.31
CA GLY A 71 -1.53 20.76 -25.72
C GLY A 71 -2.38 20.62 -24.43
N HIS A 72 -2.69 19.39 -24.03
CA HIS A 72 -3.46 19.08 -22.81
C HIS A 72 -2.53 18.65 -21.68
N GLY A 73 -2.73 19.16 -20.46
CA GLY A 73 -2.03 18.65 -19.29
C GLY A 73 -2.41 17.19 -19.03
N LEU A 74 -1.52 16.40 -18.42
CA LEU A 74 -1.84 15.02 -18.05
C LEU A 74 -3.09 14.98 -17.14
N LYS A 75 -3.24 15.98 -16.27
CA LYS A 75 -4.45 16.27 -15.50
C LYS A 75 -5.68 16.44 -16.41
N ASP A 76 -5.60 17.25 -17.47
CA ASP A 76 -6.73 17.48 -18.38
C ASP A 76 -7.12 16.21 -19.17
N ILE A 77 -6.14 15.39 -19.58
CA ILE A 77 -6.37 14.13 -20.29
C ILE A 77 -7.01 13.08 -19.36
N LEU A 78 -6.55 13.02 -18.11
CA LEU A 78 -7.02 12.05 -17.13
C LEU A 78 -8.33 12.49 -16.45
N GLU A 79 -8.57 13.80 -16.29
CA GLU A 79 -9.83 14.38 -15.81
C GLU A 79 -10.91 14.48 -16.90
N ALA A 80 -10.56 14.35 -18.19
CA ALA A 80 -11.52 14.32 -19.29
C ALA A 80 -12.41 13.05 -19.27
N HIS A 81 -12.01 11.99 -18.57
CA HIS A 81 -12.78 10.75 -18.44
C HIS A 81 -13.84 10.83 -17.32
N LYS A 82 -14.73 11.83 -17.37
CA LYS A 82 -15.91 11.90 -16.48
C LYS A 82 -17.00 10.99 -17.01
N GLY A 83 -17.03 9.74 -16.55
CA GLY A 83 -18.16 8.85 -16.80
C GLY A 83 -19.45 9.41 -16.18
N PRO A 84 -20.64 9.13 -16.75
CA PRO A 84 -21.91 9.71 -16.30
C PRO A 84 -22.32 9.35 -14.85
N PHE A 85 -21.57 8.48 -14.17
CA PHE A 85 -21.87 8.00 -12.81
C PHE A 85 -20.74 8.18 -11.78
N THR A 86 -19.54 8.66 -12.14
CA THR A 86 -18.35 8.58 -11.25
C THR A 86 -17.77 9.90 -10.75
N GLY A 87 -18.14 11.06 -11.30
CA GLY A 87 -17.76 12.39 -10.76
C GLY A 87 -16.26 12.52 -10.41
N GLN A 88 -15.94 12.80 -9.14
CA GLN A 88 -14.57 12.94 -8.57
C GLN A 88 -13.92 11.60 -8.15
N GLY A 89 -14.53 10.45 -8.46
CA GLY A 89 -14.14 9.12 -8.01
C GLY A 89 -12.81 8.57 -8.59
N HIS A 90 -12.06 9.37 -9.33
CA HIS A 90 -10.81 8.97 -9.99
C HIS A 90 -9.60 8.97 -9.04
N LYS A 91 -9.77 9.40 -7.78
CA LYS A 91 -8.71 9.39 -6.76
C LYS A 91 -8.46 7.93 -6.30
N GLY A 92 -7.38 7.34 -6.81
CA GLY A 92 -7.06 5.90 -6.72
C GLY A 92 -6.94 5.21 -8.09
N PHE A 93 -7.51 5.80 -9.15
CA PHE A 93 -7.30 5.33 -10.53
C PHE A 93 -5.89 5.65 -11.07
N HIS A 94 -5.20 6.62 -10.48
CA HIS A 94 -3.86 7.06 -10.91
C HIS A 94 -2.71 6.14 -10.48
N SER A 95 -2.99 4.97 -9.89
CA SER A 95 -2.01 3.94 -9.58
C SER A 95 -2.43 2.60 -10.16
N PHE A 96 -3.42 1.94 -9.55
CA PHE A 96 -3.90 0.63 -10.02
C PHE A 96 -4.53 0.71 -11.43
N GLY A 97 -5.12 1.84 -11.81
CA GLY A 97 -5.63 2.04 -13.17
C GLY A 97 -4.53 2.05 -14.24
N LEU A 98 -3.30 2.48 -13.90
CA LEU A 98 -2.15 2.43 -14.82
C LEU A 98 -1.73 0.98 -15.10
N TYR A 99 -1.85 0.09 -14.10
CA TYR A 99 -1.63 -1.34 -14.30
C TYR A 99 -2.66 -1.94 -15.26
N ILE A 100 -3.96 -1.65 -15.07
CA ILE A 100 -5.02 -2.11 -15.98
C ILE A 100 -4.82 -1.56 -17.39
N HIS A 101 -4.45 -0.29 -17.52
CA HIS A 101 -4.09 0.33 -18.80
C HIS A 101 -2.96 -0.44 -19.48
N ASN A 102 -1.88 -0.73 -18.76
CA ASN A 102 -0.74 -1.47 -19.29
C ASN A 102 -1.11 -2.92 -19.68
N ASP A 103 -1.89 -3.64 -18.87
CA ASP A 103 -2.42 -4.96 -19.23
C ASP A 103 -3.23 -4.89 -20.55
N THR A 104 -4.09 -3.88 -20.67
CA THR A 104 -4.94 -3.69 -21.86
C THR A 104 -4.11 -3.35 -23.09
N MET A 105 -3.18 -2.40 -23.00
CA MET A 105 -2.31 -2.01 -24.11
C MET A 105 -1.39 -3.16 -24.53
N SER A 106 -0.85 -3.92 -23.57
CA SER A 106 -0.08 -5.12 -23.86
C SER A 106 -0.91 -6.18 -24.59
N ALA A 107 -2.14 -6.44 -24.13
CA ALA A 107 -3.04 -7.42 -24.75
C ALA A 107 -3.50 -7.02 -26.15
N LEU A 108 -3.64 -5.71 -26.41
CA LEU A 108 -3.94 -5.17 -27.73
C LEU A 108 -2.74 -5.12 -28.68
N GLY A 109 -1.56 -5.59 -28.25
CA GLY A 109 -0.34 -5.56 -29.06
C GLY A 109 0.21 -4.14 -29.27
N ARG A 110 -0.02 -3.24 -28.32
CA ARG A 110 0.39 -1.83 -28.35
C ARG A 110 1.42 -1.48 -27.26
N PRO A 111 2.61 -2.11 -27.25
CA PRO A 111 3.61 -1.86 -26.21
C PRO A 111 4.14 -0.42 -26.18
N GLN A 112 4.09 0.29 -27.33
CA GLN A 112 4.47 1.70 -27.41
C GLN A 112 3.55 2.66 -26.66
N ASP A 113 2.35 2.21 -26.29
CA ASP A 113 1.35 3.01 -25.56
C ASP A 113 1.31 2.65 -24.06
N MET A 114 2.24 1.81 -23.59
CA MET A 114 2.36 1.42 -22.19
C MET A 114 3.16 2.45 -21.39
N PHE A 115 2.84 2.57 -20.10
CA PHE A 115 3.68 3.23 -19.13
C PHE A 115 4.85 2.31 -18.76
N SER A 116 6.02 2.58 -19.32
CA SER A 116 7.25 1.77 -19.15
C SER A 116 8.49 2.64 -19.39
N ASP A 117 9.66 2.12 -19.04
CA ASP A 117 10.93 2.82 -19.29
C ASP A 117 11.27 2.95 -20.79
N THR A 118 10.66 2.14 -21.66
CA THR A 118 10.93 2.11 -23.11
C THR A 118 9.88 2.82 -23.96
N ALA A 119 8.75 3.21 -23.37
CA ALA A 119 7.64 3.88 -24.04
C ALA A 119 7.28 5.17 -23.30
N ILE A 120 6.12 5.22 -22.61
CA ILE A 120 5.70 6.40 -21.86
C ILE A 120 6.29 6.33 -20.45
N GLN A 121 7.34 7.09 -20.21
CA GLN A 121 8.08 7.02 -18.95
C GLN A 121 7.40 7.81 -17.83
N LEU A 122 7.35 7.23 -16.63
CA LEU A 122 6.97 7.92 -15.39
C LEU A 122 8.10 7.76 -14.38
N GLN A 123 9.16 8.57 -14.55
CA GLN A 123 10.37 8.43 -13.75
C GLN A 123 10.20 8.97 -12.32
N PRO A 124 10.71 8.28 -11.29
CA PRO A 124 10.71 8.75 -9.91
C PRO A 124 11.86 9.76 -9.69
N ILE A 125 11.82 10.91 -10.37
CA ILE A 125 12.90 11.91 -10.43
C ILE A 125 13.33 12.38 -9.03
N PHE A 126 12.37 12.59 -8.11
CA PHE A 126 12.68 12.99 -6.75
C PHE A 126 13.47 11.94 -5.98
N ALA A 127 13.14 10.65 -6.15
CA ALA A 127 13.86 9.57 -5.51
C ALA A 127 15.27 9.42 -6.10
N GLN A 128 15.41 9.51 -7.43
CA GLN A 128 16.70 9.49 -8.12
C GLN A 128 17.58 10.69 -7.69
N TRP A 129 16.99 11.87 -7.52
CA TRP A 129 17.69 13.03 -7.00
C TRP A 129 18.20 12.80 -5.56
N VAL A 130 17.39 12.24 -4.68
CA VAL A 130 17.84 11.84 -3.33
C VAL A 130 18.94 10.78 -3.38
N GLN A 131 18.84 9.79 -4.28
CA GLN A 131 19.90 8.80 -4.50
C GLN A 131 21.24 9.47 -4.86
N ASN A 132 21.21 10.40 -5.81
CA ASN A 132 22.40 11.15 -6.25
C ASN A 132 23.00 12.01 -5.13
N LEU A 133 22.16 12.66 -4.31
CA LEU A 133 22.64 13.42 -3.15
C LEU A 133 23.35 12.53 -2.14
N HIS A 134 22.81 11.35 -1.83
CA HIS A 134 23.42 10.43 -0.88
C HIS A 134 24.67 9.75 -1.46
N ALA A 135 24.68 9.42 -2.74
CA ALA A 135 25.84 8.85 -3.42
C ALA A 135 27.01 9.85 -3.49
N GLY A 136 26.71 11.13 -3.75
CA GLY A 136 27.70 12.21 -3.82
C GLY A 136 28.00 12.91 -2.49
N ALA A 137 27.38 12.49 -1.39
CA ALA A 137 27.60 13.11 -0.08
C ALA A 137 29.03 12.96 0.48
N PRO A 138 29.70 11.79 0.36
CA PRO A 138 31.05 11.60 0.89
C PRO A 138 32.02 12.63 0.32
N SER A 139 32.86 13.21 1.18
CA SER A 139 33.85 14.24 0.82
C SER A 139 33.27 15.57 0.28
N VAL A 140 31.95 15.72 0.15
CA VAL A 140 31.30 16.97 -0.29
C VAL A 140 30.45 17.57 0.82
N THR A 141 29.28 16.98 1.08
CA THR A 141 28.36 17.43 2.14
C THR A 141 28.60 16.70 3.46
N ALA A 142 29.34 15.58 3.42
CA ALA A 142 29.84 14.84 4.57
C ALA A 142 31.37 14.66 4.48
N PRO A 143 32.17 15.69 4.81
CA PRO A 143 33.63 15.67 4.61
C PRO A 143 34.38 14.59 5.39
N GLY A 144 33.85 14.14 6.53
CA GLY A 144 34.43 13.07 7.35
C GLY A 144 34.03 11.66 6.93
N ALA A 145 33.10 11.52 5.97
CA ALA A 145 32.63 10.23 5.50
C ALA A 145 33.41 9.80 4.24
N THR A 146 33.90 8.57 4.26
CA THR A 146 34.62 7.94 3.13
C THR A 146 33.70 7.14 2.20
N THR A 147 32.50 6.78 2.67
CA THR A 147 31.48 6.04 1.91
C THR A 147 30.10 6.65 2.12
N SER A 148 29.18 6.39 1.20
CA SER A 148 27.78 6.80 1.35
C SER A 148 27.09 6.02 2.48
N THR A 149 25.92 6.47 2.91
CA THR A 149 25.14 5.82 3.98
C THR A 149 24.71 4.39 3.63
N SER A 150 24.63 4.07 2.33
CA SER A 150 24.31 2.73 1.82
C SER A 150 24.80 2.59 0.38
N LEU A 151 25.25 1.40 0.00
CA LEU A 151 25.65 1.10 -1.38
C LEU A 151 24.45 1.14 -2.35
N THR A 152 23.23 1.05 -1.83
CA THR A 152 22.00 1.10 -2.64
C THR A 152 21.78 2.44 -3.34
N TRP A 153 22.38 3.53 -2.87
CA TRP A 153 22.22 4.87 -3.45
C TRP A 153 22.95 5.06 -4.78
N GLY A 154 23.95 4.22 -5.10
CA GLY A 154 24.85 4.41 -6.23
C GLY A 154 26.24 4.92 -5.83
N GLY A 155 27.18 4.91 -6.78
CA GLY A 155 28.54 5.45 -6.61
C GLY A 155 29.53 4.60 -5.82
N GLY A 156 29.09 3.49 -5.20
CA GLY A 156 29.97 2.53 -4.52
C GLY A 156 30.32 1.33 -5.41
N GLU A 157 31.47 0.70 -5.14
CA GLU A 157 31.84 -0.58 -5.77
C GLU A 157 30.87 -1.69 -5.38
N LEU A 158 30.65 -2.63 -6.32
CA LEU A 158 29.90 -3.85 -6.05
C LEU A 158 30.56 -4.61 -4.89
N VAL A 159 29.78 -4.96 -3.86
CA VAL A 159 30.26 -5.80 -2.77
C VAL A 159 29.76 -7.21 -2.98
N ALA A 160 30.70 -8.15 -3.16
CA ALA A 160 30.43 -9.57 -3.25
C ALA A 160 31.12 -10.34 -2.12
N VAL A 161 30.44 -11.38 -1.63
CA VAL A 161 30.96 -12.31 -0.63
C VAL A 161 30.66 -13.73 -1.08
N GLY A 162 31.69 -14.57 -1.18
CA GLY A 162 31.52 -15.98 -1.57
C GLY A 162 30.91 -16.17 -2.96
N GLY A 163 31.24 -15.30 -3.93
CA GLY A 163 30.71 -15.36 -5.30
C GLY A 163 29.24 -14.89 -5.44
N LYS A 164 28.64 -14.38 -4.36
CA LYS A 164 27.28 -13.80 -4.36
C LYS A 164 27.34 -12.29 -4.13
N VAL A 165 26.42 -11.58 -4.74
CA VAL A 165 26.24 -10.14 -4.51
C VAL A 165 25.67 -9.91 -3.10
N ALA A 166 26.37 -9.15 -2.27
CA ALA A 166 25.87 -8.74 -0.96
C ALA A 166 24.93 -7.53 -1.09
N LEU A 167 25.37 -6.48 -1.82
CA LEU A 167 24.57 -5.28 -2.05
C LEU A 167 25.01 -4.58 -3.35
N LEU A 168 24.04 -4.03 -4.09
CA LEU A 168 24.23 -3.23 -5.30
C LEU A 168 23.41 -1.94 -5.24
N PRO A 169 23.75 -0.91 -6.04
CA PRO A 169 22.84 0.19 -6.33
C PRO A 169 21.50 -0.33 -6.82
N ILE A 170 20.41 0.21 -6.29
CA ILE A 170 19.05 -0.19 -6.67
C ILE A 170 18.51 0.87 -7.64
N PRO A 171 18.49 0.61 -8.95
CA PRO A 171 17.95 1.57 -9.91
C PRO A 171 16.44 1.71 -9.69
N LEU A 172 15.94 2.95 -9.80
CA LEU A 172 14.51 3.26 -9.70
C LEU A 172 14.00 3.75 -11.05
N GLY A 173 13.06 3.01 -11.64
CA GLY A 173 12.43 3.33 -12.93
C GLY A 173 10.92 3.50 -12.84
N THR A 174 10.24 3.41 -13.98
CA THR A 174 8.78 3.54 -14.08
C THR A 174 8.05 2.46 -13.27
N ALA A 175 8.58 1.24 -13.26
CA ALA A 175 8.06 0.14 -12.43
C ALA A 175 8.05 0.49 -10.93
N ASP A 176 9.16 1.06 -10.44
CA ASP A 176 9.29 1.49 -9.06
C ASP A 176 8.33 2.64 -8.75
N PHE A 177 8.15 3.59 -9.68
CA PHE A 177 7.17 4.66 -9.53
C PHE A 177 5.75 4.11 -9.33
N LEU A 178 5.32 3.17 -10.16
CA LEU A 178 3.98 2.57 -10.10
C LEU A 178 3.74 1.88 -8.75
N VAL A 179 4.65 1.01 -8.31
CA VAL A 179 4.47 0.23 -7.09
C VAL A 179 4.53 1.08 -5.82
N HIS A 180 5.34 2.15 -5.80
CA HIS A 180 5.35 3.10 -4.68
C HIS A 180 4.02 3.86 -4.54
N HIS A 181 3.35 4.17 -5.65
CA HIS A 181 2.01 4.75 -5.61
C HIS A 181 0.94 3.75 -5.13
N ILE A 182 1.13 2.45 -5.38
CA ILE A 182 0.29 1.41 -4.77
C ILE A 182 0.53 1.32 -3.25
N HIS A 183 1.78 1.42 -2.79
CA HIS A 183 2.06 1.48 -1.35
C HIS A 183 1.38 2.68 -0.71
N ALA A 184 1.55 3.88 -1.30
CA ALA A 184 0.88 5.07 -0.81
C ALA A 184 -0.64 4.89 -0.77
N PHE A 185 -1.26 4.39 -1.85
CA PHE A 185 -2.70 4.14 -1.90
C PHE A 185 -3.15 3.19 -0.77
N THR A 186 -2.53 2.03 -0.62
CA THR A 186 -2.92 1.04 0.39
C THR A 186 -2.72 1.54 1.83
N ILE A 187 -1.66 2.31 2.09
CA ILE A 187 -1.44 2.97 3.38
C ILE A 187 -2.53 4.01 3.66
N HIS A 188 -2.83 4.88 2.70
CA HIS A 188 -3.86 5.91 2.85
C HIS A 188 -5.25 5.31 3.11
N VAL A 189 -5.62 4.23 2.43
CA VAL A 189 -6.89 3.55 2.69
C VAL A 189 -6.91 2.92 4.08
N THR A 190 -5.80 2.32 4.52
CA THR A 190 -5.67 1.78 5.89
C THR A 190 -5.86 2.90 6.93
N VAL A 191 -5.17 4.03 6.76
CA VAL A 191 -5.29 5.21 7.64
C VAL A 191 -6.72 5.77 7.61
N LEU A 192 -7.34 5.88 6.43
CA LEU A 192 -8.73 6.34 6.28
C LEU A 192 -9.69 5.50 7.12
N ILE A 193 -9.58 4.18 7.06
CA ILE A 193 -10.45 3.26 7.80
C ILE A 193 -10.25 3.44 9.31
N LEU A 194 -9.00 3.42 9.78
CA LEU A 194 -8.68 3.53 11.19
C LEU A 194 -9.05 4.90 11.76
N LEU A 195 -8.68 5.98 11.07
CA LEU A 195 -8.98 7.35 11.48
C LEU A 195 -10.49 7.60 11.50
N LYS A 196 -11.23 7.12 10.50
CA LYS A 196 -12.70 7.16 10.51
C LYS A 196 -13.27 6.40 11.72
N GLY A 197 -12.72 5.22 12.03
CA GLY A 197 -13.12 4.45 13.21
C GLY A 197 -12.93 5.21 14.51
N VAL A 198 -11.81 5.93 14.66
CA VAL A 198 -11.49 6.74 15.83
C VAL A 198 -12.39 7.97 15.93
N LEU A 199 -12.48 8.78 14.86
CA LEU A 199 -13.22 10.04 14.88
C LEU A 199 -14.73 9.83 15.07
N PHE A 200 -15.29 8.75 14.52
CA PHE A 200 -16.72 8.44 14.62
C PHE A 200 -17.06 7.41 15.71
N ALA A 201 -16.15 7.17 16.66
CA ALA A 201 -16.36 6.22 17.75
C ALA A 201 -17.45 6.68 18.73
N ARG A 202 -17.47 7.97 19.07
CA ARG A 202 -18.39 8.52 20.08
C ARG A 202 -19.77 8.86 19.53
N SER A 203 -19.84 9.34 18.29
CA SER A 203 -21.08 9.75 17.65
C SER A 203 -20.91 9.77 16.13
N SER A 204 -21.99 9.60 15.39
CA SER A 204 -22.06 9.93 13.97
C SER A 204 -23.42 10.52 13.64
N ARG A 205 -23.56 11.09 12.44
CA ARG A 205 -24.86 11.59 11.96
C ARG A 205 -25.93 10.49 11.93
N LEU A 206 -25.53 9.23 11.71
CA LEU A 206 -26.45 8.09 11.65
C LEU A 206 -26.83 7.56 13.04
N ILE A 207 -25.87 7.55 13.98
CA ILE A 207 -26.04 7.04 15.35
C ILE A 207 -25.42 8.09 16.30
N PRO A 208 -26.22 9.06 16.77
CA PRO A 208 -25.72 10.15 17.61
C PRO A 208 -25.19 9.69 18.97
N ASP A 209 -25.77 8.64 19.54
CA ASP A 209 -25.51 8.10 20.88
C ASP A 209 -24.57 6.88 20.87
N LYS A 210 -23.71 6.75 19.86
CA LYS A 210 -22.84 5.59 19.67
C LYS A 210 -21.94 5.29 20.87
N ALA A 211 -21.51 6.32 21.61
CA ALA A 211 -20.72 6.17 22.82
C ALA A 211 -21.38 5.25 23.87
N ASN A 212 -22.71 5.24 23.94
CA ASN A 212 -23.45 4.40 24.90
C ASN A 212 -23.45 2.91 24.51
N LEU A 213 -23.28 2.61 23.21
CA LEU A 213 -23.15 1.24 22.70
C LEU A 213 -21.76 0.65 22.96
N GLY A 214 -20.79 1.51 23.32
CA GLY A 214 -19.42 1.11 23.64
C GLY A 214 -18.53 0.91 22.42
N PHE A 215 -17.31 0.41 22.66
CA PHE A 215 -16.31 0.22 21.59
C PHE A 215 -16.63 -0.98 20.67
N ARG A 216 -17.15 -2.07 21.25
CA ARG A 216 -17.31 -3.38 20.60
C ARG A 216 -18.76 -3.84 20.63
N PHE A 217 -19.48 -3.59 19.55
CA PHE A 217 -20.86 -4.02 19.33
C PHE A 217 -21.10 -4.28 17.83
N PRO A 218 -22.00 -5.22 17.46
CA PRO A 218 -22.08 -5.70 16.07
C PRO A 218 -22.80 -4.74 15.10
N CYS A 219 -23.85 -4.07 15.58
CA CYS A 219 -24.72 -3.14 14.86
C CYS A 219 -25.69 -2.47 15.85
N ASP A 220 -26.45 -1.47 15.38
CA ASP A 220 -27.62 -0.86 16.02
C ASP A 220 -28.92 -1.27 15.27
N GLY A 221 -29.07 -2.58 15.06
CA GLY A 221 -30.22 -3.17 14.36
C GLY A 221 -30.31 -2.92 12.84
N PRO A 222 -31.35 -3.47 12.18
CA PRO A 222 -31.53 -3.37 10.72
C PRO A 222 -32.16 -2.05 10.26
N GLY A 223 -32.59 -1.18 11.19
CA GLY A 223 -33.18 0.12 10.88
C GLY A 223 -32.22 1.06 10.13
N ARG A 224 -32.75 2.20 9.66
CA ARG A 224 -31.98 3.25 8.94
C ARG A 224 -31.23 2.74 7.70
N GLY A 225 -31.74 1.69 7.04
CA GLY A 225 -31.10 1.06 5.88
C GLY A 225 -30.02 0.03 6.21
N GLY A 226 -29.80 -0.26 7.50
CA GLY A 226 -28.80 -1.22 7.99
C GLY A 226 -27.61 -0.51 8.65
N THR A 227 -27.29 -0.90 9.89
CA THR A 227 -26.22 -0.29 10.70
C THR A 227 -25.09 -1.28 11.03
N CYS A 228 -24.86 -2.25 10.15
CA CYS A 228 -23.76 -3.20 10.31
C CYS A 228 -22.40 -2.47 10.31
N GLN A 229 -21.47 -2.95 11.14
CA GLN A 229 -20.06 -2.51 11.15
C GLN A 229 -19.83 -1.02 11.44
N VAL A 230 -20.73 -0.39 12.20
CA VAL A 230 -20.61 1.01 12.61
C VAL A 230 -19.69 1.24 13.82
N SER A 231 -19.33 0.18 14.56
CA SER A 231 -18.50 0.26 15.77
C SER A 231 -17.04 0.56 15.44
N ALA A 232 -16.30 1.14 16.38
CA ALA A 232 -14.87 1.38 16.21
C ALA A 232 -14.08 0.05 16.15
N TRP A 233 -14.52 -0.98 16.87
CA TRP A 233 -13.96 -2.34 16.74
C TRP A 233 -14.07 -2.88 15.31
N ASP A 234 -15.20 -2.63 14.63
CA ASP A 234 -15.37 -3.06 13.24
C ASP A 234 -14.47 -2.31 12.25
N HIS A 235 -14.09 -1.07 12.56
CA HIS A 235 -13.10 -0.35 11.75
C HIS A 235 -11.69 -0.92 11.96
N VAL A 236 -11.35 -1.39 13.16
CA VAL A 236 -10.11 -2.17 13.37
C VAL A 236 -10.15 -3.47 12.58
N PHE A 237 -11.28 -4.20 12.62
CA PHE A 237 -11.50 -5.41 11.82
C PHE A 237 -11.29 -5.16 10.33
N LEU A 238 -11.87 -4.10 9.75
CA LEU A 238 -11.67 -3.73 8.34
C LEU A 238 -10.22 -3.27 8.05
N GLY A 239 -9.63 -2.52 8.99
CA GLY A 239 -8.26 -2.02 8.89
C GLY A 239 -7.23 -3.15 8.83
N LEU A 240 -7.49 -4.28 9.48
CA LEU A 240 -6.62 -5.46 9.42
C LEU A 240 -6.51 -6.05 8.00
N PHE A 241 -7.58 -6.08 7.22
CA PHE A 241 -7.52 -6.54 5.82
C PHE A 241 -6.71 -5.59 4.94
N TRP A 242 -6.87 -4.29 5.13
CA TRP A 242 -6.12 -3.29 4.36
C TRP A 242 -4.65 -3.20 4.76
N MET A 243 -4.36 -3.38 6.04
CA MET A 243 -2.99 -3.56 6.53
C MET A 243 -2.36 -4.81 5.90
N TYR A 244 -3.05 -5.94 5.90
CA TYR A 244 -2.59 -7.16 5.24
C TYR A 244 -2.31 -6.94 3.75
N ASN A 245 -3.24 -6.28 3.04
CA ASN A 245 -3.06 -5.95 1.63
C ASN A 245 -1.83 -5.05 1.41
N SER A 246 -1.68 -3.99 2.21
CA SER A 246 -0.56 -3.04 2.11
C SER A 246 0.78 -3.72 2.34
N ILE A 247 0.91 -4.48 3.45
CA ILE A 247 2.16 -5.19 3.77
C ILE A 247 2.47 -6.25 2.72
N SER A 248 1.47 -7.01 2.26
CA SER A 248 1.65 -8.04 1.23
C SER A 248 2.25 -7.47 -0.06
N VAL A 249 1.74 -6.34 -0.54
CA VAL A 249 2.29 -5.69 -1.74
C VAL A 249 3.73 -5.20 -1.51
N VAL A 250 4.01 -4.60 -0.34
CA VAL A 250 5.36 -4.12 0.00
C VAL A 250 6.38 -5.26 0.04
N ILE A 251 6.05 -6.39 0.64
CA ILE A 251 6.97 -7.54 0.71
C ILE A 251 7.10 -8.26 -0.64
N PHE A 252 6.05 -8.27 -1.47
CA PHE A 252 6.12 -8.77 -2.84
C PHE A 252 7.03 -7.90 -3.70
N HIS A 253 6.89 -6.58 -3.60
CA HIS A 253 7.79 -5.62 -4.22
C HIS A 253 9.23 -5.85 -3.80
N PHE A 254 9.51 -5.92 -2.50
CA PHE A 254 10.85 -6.19 -2.00
C PHE A 254 11.40 -7.51 -2.56
N SER A 255 10.66 -8.61 -2.42
CA SER A 255 11.11 -9.92 -2.86
C SER A 255 11.44 -9.97 -4.36
N TRP A 256 10.59 -9.38 -5.20
CA TRP A 256 10.82 -9.38 -6.63
C TRP A 256 11.95 -8.44 -7.04
N LYS A 257 11.96 -7.21 -6.53
CA LYS A 257 12.99 -6.21 -6.83
C LYS A 257 14.38 -6.72 -6.48
N MET A 258 14.53 -7.33 -5.30
CA MET A 258 15.81 -7.86 -4.85
C MET A 258 16.27 -9.05 -5.71
N GLN A 259 15.39 -9.99 -6.07
CA GLN A 259 15.77 -11.12 -6.94
C GLN A 259 16.05 -10.71 -8.39
N SER A 260 15.43 -9.64 -8.87
CA SER A 260 15.56 -9.18 -10.26
C SER A 260 16.77 -8.31 -10.49
N ASP A 261 17.00 -7.34 -9.60
CA ASP A 261 17.91 -6.21 -9.90
C ASP A 261 19.08 -6.12 -8.91
N VAL A 262 19.13 -6.97 -7.87
CA VAL A 262 20.15 -6.89 -6.81
C VAL A 262 20.86 -8.22 -6.60
N TRP A 263 20.17 -9.22 -6.07
CA TRP A 263 20.75 -10.51 -5.74
C TRP A 263 21.06 -11.34 -6.98
N GLY A 264 22.20 -12.02 -6.92
CA GLY A 264 22.74 -12.80 -8.02
C GLY A 264 24.14 -13.33 -7.71
N THR A 265 24.71 -14.03 -8.69
CA THR A 265 26.09 -14.49 -8.65
C THR A 265 26.98 -13.52 -9.44
N ILE A 266 28.24 -13.44 -9.05
CA ILE A 266 29.27 -12.70 -9.80
C ILE A 266 30.25 -13.68 -10.44
N SER A 267 30.51 -13.51 -11.73
CA SER A 267 31.53 -14.28 -12.44
C SER A 267 32.93 -13.76 -12.14
N ASP A 268 33.96 -14.55 -12.46
CA ASP A 268 35.37 -14.14 -12.35
C ASP A 268 35.71 -12.91 -13.22
N GLN A 269 34.85 -12.56 -14.19
CA GLN A 269 34.97 -11.38 -15.04
C GLN A 269 34.23 -10.15 -14.47
N GLY A 270 33.64 -10.26 -13.27
CA GLY A 270 32.90 -9.17 -12.62
C GLY A 270 31.47 -8.97 -13.15
N VAL A 271 30.95 -9.88 -13.96
CA VAL A 271 29.59 -9.80 -14.52
C VAL A 271 28.58 -10.37 -13.53
N VAL A 272 27.56 -9.60 -13.18
CA VAL A 272 26.46 -10.02 -12.30
C VAL A 272 25.40 -10.75 -13.09
N THR A 273 25.01 -11.93 -12.62
CA THR A 273 23.84 -12.67 -13.11
C THR A 273 22.77 -12.69 -12.01
N HIS A 274 21.72 -11.87 -12.18
CA HIS A 274 20.63 -11.79 -11.22
C HIS A 274 19.75 -13.05 -11.21
N ILE A 275 19.14 -13.36 -10.05
CA ILE A 275 18.32 -14.58 -9.85
C ILE A 275 17.19 -14.68 -10.88
N THR A 276 16.52 -13.57 -11.21
CA THR A 276 15.45 -13.54 -12.23
C THR A 276 15.81 -12.73 -13.48
N GLY A 277 17.10 -12.40 -13.67
CA GLY A 277 17.62 -11.81 -14.90
C GLY A 277 17.07 -10.43 -15.26
N GLY A 278 16.82 -9.55 -14.27
CA GLY A 278 16.40 -8.16 -14.55
C GLY A 278 14.99 -8.02 -15.13
N ASN A 279 14.09 -8.99 -14.87
CA ASN A 279 12.74 -8.99 -15.44
C ASN A 279 11.76 -7.98 -14.81
N PHE A 280 12.11 -7.36 -13.68
CA PHE A 280 11.21 -6.46 -12.94
C PHE A 280 10.75 -5.26 -13.76
N ALA A 281 11.66 -4.56 -14.46
CA ALA A 281 11.35 -3.32 -15.17
C ALA A 281 10.26 -3.47 -16.26
N GLN A 282 10.20 -4.63 -16.92
CA GLN A 282 9.25 -4.89 -18.01
C GLN A 282 8.02 -5.69 -17.57
N SER A 283 8.16 -6.57 -16.58
CA SER A 283 7.04 -7.42 -16.14
C SER A 283 6.20 -6.76 -15.04
N SER A 284 6.82 -6.06 -14.10
CA SER A 284 6.13 -5.54 -12.91
C SER A 284 5.26 -4.30 -13.15
N ILE A 285 5.13 -3.86 -14.40
CA ILE A 285 4.25 -2.77 -14.85
C ILE A 285 2.85 -3.24 -15.27
N THR A 286 2.58 -4.56 -15.21
CA THR A 286 1.28 -5.19 -15.53
C THR A 286 0.87 -6.16 -14.43
N ILE A 287 -0.43 -6.30 -14.14
CA ILE A 287 -0.92 -7.32 -13.18
C ILE A 287 -0.63 -8.72 -13.70
N ASN A 288 -0.72 -8.94 -15.01
CA ASN A 288 -0.36 -10.21 -15.62
C ASN A 288 1.13 -10.57 -15.37
N GLY A 289 2.04 -9.59 -15.39
CA GLY A 289 3.44 -9.83 -15.05
C GLY A 289 3.65 -10.22 -13.59
N TRP A 290 2.96 -9.58 -12.64
CA TRP A 290 2.96 -10.00 -11.22
C TRP A 290 2.44 -11.43 -11.03
N LEU A 291 1.43 -11.83 -11.82
CA LEU A 291 0.90 -13.19 -11.77
C LEU A 291 1.87 -14.19 -12.39
N ARG A 292 2.37 -13.93 -13.60
CA ARG A 292 3.14 -14.88 -14.42
C ARG A 292 4.59 -14.99 -13.96
N ASP A 293 5.30 -13.87 -13.87
CA ASP A 293 6.76 -13.85 -13.73
C ASP A 293 7.19 -13.79 -12.26
N PHE A 294 6.29 -13.39 -11.37
CA PHE A 294 6.51 -13.42 -9.93
C PHE A 294 5.77 -14.59 -9.27
N LEU A 295 4.44 -14.54 -9.15
CA LEU A 295 3.72 -15.55 -8.38
C LEU A 295 3.83 -16.96 -8.97
N TRP A 296 3.53 -17.12 -10.26
CA TRP A 296 3.54 -18.43 -10.91
C TRP A 296 4.97 -18.99 -11.05
N ALA A 297 5.90 -18.20 -11.60
CA ALA A 297 7.27 -18.66 -11.81
C ALA A 297 7.98 -18.99 -10.48
N GLN A 298 7.85 -18.14 -9.46
CA GLN A 298 8.55 -18.33 -8.19
C GLN A 298 7.85 -19.30 -7.24
N ALA A 299 6.60 -19.69 -7.51
CA ALA A 299 5.92 -20.74 -6.74
C ALA A 299 6.40 -22.14 -7.11
N SER A 300 7.18 -22.29 -8.18
CA SER A 300 7.71 -23.60 -8.63
C SER A 300 8.46 -24.33 -7.51
N GLN A 301 9.28 -23.63 -6.70
CA GLN A 301 10.04 -24.24 -5.60
C GLN A 301 9.11 -24.79 -4.50
N VAL A 302 8.07 -24.05 -4.11
CA VAL A 302 7.20 -24.47 -3.01
C VAL A 302 6.32 -25.67 -3.41
N ILE A 303 5.81 -25.69 -4.65
CA ILE A 303 4.92 -26.77 -5.13
C ILE A 303 5.69 -28.05 -5.53
N GLN A 304 6.97 -27.94 -5.89
CA GLN A 304 7.84 -29.09 -6.22
C GLN A 304 8.70 -29.54 -5.03
N SER A 305 8.46 -29.02 -3.82
CA SER A 305 9.28 -29.29 -2.63
C SER A 305 9.10 -30.69 -2.03
N TYR A 306 8.05 -31.42 -2.42
CA TYR A 306 7.72 -32.74 -1.87
C TYR A 306 8.84 -33.75 -2.16
N GLY A 307 9.22 -34.55 -1.15
CA GLY A 307 10.36 -35.47 -1.25
C GLY A 307 11.73 -34.83 -1.03
N SER A 308 11.78 -33.54 -0.65
CA SER A 308 13.01 -32.83 -0.27
C SER A 308 12.96 -32.33 1.19
N SER A 309 14.05 -31.75 1.67
CA SER A 309 14.13 -31.05 2.96
C SER A 309 13.22 -29.81 3.04
N LEU A 310 12.74 -29.29 1.91
CA LEU A 310 11.82 -28.16 1.84
C LEU A 310 10.33 -28.58 1.86
N SER A 311 10.03 -29.87 1.90
CA SER A 311 8.66 -30.42 1.83
C SER A 311 7.71 -29.87 2.90
N ALA A 312 8.23 -29.51 4.08
CA ALA A 312 7.45 -28.86 5.12
C ALA A 312 6.82 -27.54 4.62
N TYR A 313 7.55 -26.73 3.84
CA TYR A 313 7.01 -25.50 3.28
C TYR A 313 5.88 -25.79 2.28
N GLY A 314 6.00 -26.84 1.46
CA GLY A 314 4.90 -27.28 0.59
C GLY A 314 3.64 -27.66 1.37
N LEU A 315 3.79 -28.40 2.48
CA LEU A 315 2.67 -28.75 3.36
C LEU A 315 2.03 -27.51 4.02
N PHE A 316 2.84 -26.60 4.56
CA PHE A 316 2.36 -25.36 5.15
C PHE A 316 1.69 -24.45 4.11
N PHE A 317 2.18 -24.41 2.87
CA PHE A 317 1.57 -23.64 1.79
C PHE A 317 0.14 -24.10 1.53
N LEU A 318 -0.09 -25.40 1.39
CA LEU A 318 -1.45 -25.97 1.20
C LEU A 318 -2.32 -25.80 2.45
N GLY A 319 -1.79 -26.08 3.65
CA GLY A 319 -2.52 -25.90 4.91
C GLY A 319 -2.94 -24.45 5.15
N ALA A 320 -2.09 -23.50 4.78
CA ALA A 320 -2.38 -22.07 4.90
C ALA A 320 -3.47 -21.62 3.92
N HIS A 321 -3.47 -22.11 2.67
CA HIS A 321 -4.57 -21.89 1.72
C HIS A 321 -5.90 -22.42 2.27
N PHE A 322 -5.88 -23.62 2.86
CA PHE A 322 -7.06 -24.20 3.51
C PHE A 322 -7.57 -23.30 4.64
N VAL A 323 -6.70 -22.85 5.54
CA VAL A 323 -7.06 -21.96 6.66
C VAL A 323 -7.60 -20.62 6.15
N TRP A 324 -7.00 -20.05 5.10
CA TRP A 324 -7.48 -18.82 4.48
C TRP A 324 -8.88 -19.01 3.89
N ALA A 325 -9.13 -20.07 3.13
CA ALA A 325 -10.45 -20.35 2.55
C ALA A 325 -11.49 -20.66 3.64
N PHE A 326 -11.11 -21.39 4.69
CA PHE A 326 -11.95 -21.68 5.85
C PHE A 326 -12.41 -20.40 6.55
N SER A 327 -11.58 -19.36 6.57
CA SER A 327 -11.95 -18.05 7.13
C SER A 327 -13.16 -17.41 6.43
N LEU A 328 -13.29 -17.61 5.11
CA LEU A 328 -14.36 -17.03 4.30
C LEU A 328 -15.75 -17.54 4.73
N MET A 329 -15.83 -18.76 5.25
CA MET A 329 -17.05 -19.29 5.83
C MET A 329 -17.60 -18.38 6.92
N PHE A 330 -16.74 -17.85 7.81
CA PHE A 330 -17.16 -16.96 8.89
C PHE A 330 -17.38 -15.52 8.41
N LEU A 331 -16.67 -15.08 7.38
CA LEU A 331 -16.75 -13.71 6.86
C LEU A 331 -17.97 -13.48 5.98
N PHE A 332 -18.43 -14.49 5.25
CA PHE A 332 -19.56 -14.39 4.32
C PHE A 332 -20.89 -14.89 4.89
N SER A 333 -20.86 -15.66 5.99
CA SER A 333 -22.09 -16.15 6.64
C SER A 333 -22.48 -15.35 7.87
N GLY A 334 -23.75 -15.47 8.27
CA GLY A 334 -24.30 -14.85 9.47
C GLY A 334 -24.65 -15.86 10.55
N ARG A 335 -24.67 -15.42 11.81
CA ARG A 335 -24.99 -16.25 12.99
C ARG A 335 -26.33 -16.97 12.89
N GLY A 336 -27.36 -16.33 12.32
CA GLY A 336 -28.72 -16.86 12.28
C GLY A 336 -28.79 -18.25 11.66
N TYR A 337 -28.20 -18.41 10.47
CA TYR A 337 -28.11 -19.68 9.76
C TYR A 337 -27.49 -20.79 10.61
N TRP A 338 -26.34 -20.52 11.26
CA TRP A 338 -25.65 -21.50 12.10
C TRP A 338 -26.44 -21.86 13.36
N GLN A 339 -27.19 -20.91 13.92
CA GLN A 339 -28.00 -21.16 15.11
C GLN A 339 -29.17 -22.10 14.80
N GLU A 340 -29.85 -21.93 13.67
CA GLU A 340 -30.92 -22.83 13.21
C GLU A 340 -30.39 -24.26 12.91
N LEU A 341 -29.19 -24.35 12.32
CA LEU A 341 -28.52 -25.63 12.13
C LEU A 341 -28.21 -26.33 13.46
N ILE A 342 -27.68 -25.59 14.44
CA ILE A 342 -27.41 -26.12 15.79
C ILE A 342 -28.69 -26.61 16.44
N GLU A 343 -29.82 -25.92 16.27
CA GLU A 343 -31.11 -26.35 16.83
C GLU A 343 -31.56 -27.70 16.28
N SER A 344 -31.37 -27.93 14.98
CA SER A 344 -31.63 -29.23 14.35
C SER A 344 -30.71 -30.34 14.90
N ILE A 345 -29.43 -30.03 15.15
CA ILE A 345 -28.47 -30.97 15.74
C ILE A 345 -28.83 -31.28 17.21
N VAL A 346 -29.21 -30.27 17.99
CA VAL A 346 -29.63 -30.42 19.39
C VAL A 346 -30.90 -31.27 19.49
N TRP A 347 -31.85 -31.11 18.57
CA TRP A 347 -33.02 -32.00 18.49
C TRP A 347 -32.59 -33.47 18.36
N ALA A 348 -31.64 -33.78 17.48
CA ALA A 348 -31.14 -35.15 17.31
C ALA A 348 -30.43 -35.67 18.56
N HIS A 349 -29.60 -34.85 19.22
CA HIS A 349 -28.91 -35.22 20.46
C HIS A 349 -29.88 -35.48 21.62
N ASN A 350 -30.93 -34.68 21.74
CA ASN A 350 -31.98 -34.89 22.73
C ASN A 350 -32.71 -36.22 22.50
N LYS A 351 -32.98 -36.58 21.24
CA LYS A 351 -33.63 -37.85 20.89
C LYS A 351 -32.81 -39.06 21.36
N LEU A 352 -31.48 -38.95 21.29
CA LEU A 352 -30.54 -39.97 21.74
C LEU A 352 -30.09 -39.82 23.21
N LYS A 353 -30.62 -38.82 23.94
CA LYS A 353 -30.25 -38.52 25.35
C LYS A 353 -28.75 -38.26 25.56
N VAL A 354 -28.06 -37.72 24.55
CA VAL A 354 -26.64 -37.35 24.60
C VAL A 354 -26.43 -35.83 24.48
N ALA A 355 -27.49 -35.05 24.69
CA ALA A 355 -27.39 -33.60 24.67
C ALA A 355 -26.55 -33.09 25.86
N PRO A 356 -25.64 -32.13 25.63
CA PRO A 356 -24.83 -31.57 26.71
C PRO A 356 -25.69 -30.71 27.64
N ALA A 357 -25.28 -30.61 28.92
CA ALA A 357 -25.95 -29.75 29.89
C ALA A 357 -25.79 -28.25 29.58
N THR A 358 -24.65 -27.86 29.00
CA THR A 358 -24.43 -26.48 28.53
C THR A 358 -25.00 -26.33 27.13
N GLN A 359 -25.90 -25.38 26.95
CA GLN A 359 -26.59 -25.19 25.67
C GLN A 359 -25.62 -24.72 24.57
N PRO A 360 -25.50 -25.45 23.45
CA PRO A 360 -24.66 -25.03 22.35
C PRO A 360 -25.30 -23.82 21.65
N ARG A 361 -24.48 -22.80 21.40
CA ARG A 361 -24.88 -21.57 20.69
C ARG A 361 -23.89 -21.28 19.59
N ALA A 362 -24.40 -20.79 18.45
CA ALA A 362 -23.54 -20.24 17.42
C ALA A 362 -22.78 -19.02 17.98
N LEU A 363 -21.56 -18.83 17.47
CA LEU A 363 -20.69 -17.70 17.81
C LEU A 363 -21.45 -16.37 17.73
N SER A 364 -21.14 -15.43 18.63
CA SER A 364 -21.66 -14.08 18.50
C SER A 364 -21.19 -13.43 17.19
N ILE A 365 -21.90 -12.40 16.71
CA ILE A 365 -21.56 -11.72 15.44
C ILE A 365 -20.12 -11.19 15.47
N ILE A 366 -19.71 -10.58 16.60
CA ILE A 366 -18.35 -10.07 16.79
C ILE A 366 -17.33 -11.21 16.84
N GLN A 367 -17.63 -12.32 17.53
CA GLN A 367 -16.74 -13.49 17.52
C GLN A 367 -16.61 -14.10 16.12
N GLY A 368 -17.68 -14.18 15.33
CA GLY A 368 -17.61 -14.63 13.94
C GLY A 368 -16.67 -13.77 13.10
N ARG A 369 -16.78 -12.44 13.20
CA ARG A 369 -15.85 -11.49 12.57
C ARG A 369 -14.40 -11.71 13.05
N ALA A 370 -14.19 -11.85 14.35
CA ALA A 370 -12.87 -12.05 14.94
C ALA A 370 -12.20 -13.36 14.50
N VAL A 371 -12.96 -14.47 14.51
CA VAL A 371 -12.52 -15.78 14.03
C VAL A 371 -12.20 -15.71 12.54
N GLY A 372 -13.06 -15.08 11.74
CA GLY A 372 -12.84 -14.86 10.31
C GLY A 372 -11.54 -14.10 10.04
N VAL A 373 -11.35 -12.89 10.59
CA VAL A 373 -10.12 -12.12 10.33
C VAL A 373 -8.86 -12.83 10.85
N THR A 374 -8.95 -13.55 11.98
CA THR A 374 -7.80 -14.28 12.53
C THR A 374 -7.34 -15.38 11.56
N HIS A 375 -8.25 -16.21 11.05
CA HIS A 375 -7.89 -17.26 10.10
C HIS A 375 -7.53 -16.70 8.73
N TYR A 376 -8.13 -15.58 8.31
CA TYR A 376 -7.78 -14.90 7.07
C TYR A 376 -6.32 -14.43 7.10
N LEU A 377 -5.92 -13.73 8.18
CA LEU A 377 -4.55 -13.25 8.35
C LEU A 377 -3.58 -14.42 8.52
N LEU A 378 -3.91 -15.41 9.36
CA LEU A 378 -3.05 -16.58 9.58
C LEU A 378 -2.78 -17.33 8.27
N GLY A 379 -3.84 -17.66 7.53
CA GLY A 379 -3.72 -18.37 6.26
C GLY A 379 -3.04 -17.55 5.16
N GLY A 380 -3.31 -16.25 5.07
CA GLY A 380 -2.65 -15.36 4.12
C GLY A 380 -1.14 -15.23 4.40
N ILE A 381 -0.78 -14.88 5.63
CA ILE A 381 0.62 -14.70 6.05
C ILE A 381 1.40 -16.01 5.95
N ALA A 382 0.83 -17.14 6.41
CA ALA A 382 1.51 -18.43 6.35
C ALA A 382 1.71 -18.93 4.90
N THR A 383 0.77 -18.61 3.99
CA THR A 383 0.92 -18.88 2.56
C THR A 383 2.12 -18.14 1.99
N THR A 384 2.22 -16.82 2.24
CA THR A 384 3.34 -16.00 1.79
C THR A 384 4.67 -16.41 2.44
N TRP A 385 4.64 -16.76 3.72
CA TRP A 385 5.82 -17.26 4.45
C TRP A 385 6.38 -18.53 3.81
N ALA A 386 5.53 -19.53 3.55
CA ALA A 386 5.96 -20.78 2.93
C ALA A 386 6.48 -20.57 1.50
N PHE A 387 5.79 -19.71 0.72
CA PHE A 387 6.21 -19.31 -0.61
C PHE A 387 7.60 -18.67 -0.61
N PHE A 388 7.82 -17.67 0.24
CA PHE A 388 9.09 -16.94 0.29
C PHE A 388 10.25 -17.80 0.79
N LEU A 389 10.06 -18.58 1.85
CA LEU A 389 11.15 -19.38 2.39
C LEU A 389 11.52 -20.54 1.47
N ALA A 390 10.55 -21.26 0.92
CA ALA A 390 10.85 -22.32 -0.05
C ALA A 390 11.56 -21.77 -1.28
N ARG A 391 11.16 -20.58 -1.77
CA ARG A 391 11.78 -19.90 -2.90
C ARG A 391 13.22 -19.52 -2.57
N ILE A 392 13.43 -18.68 -1.56
CA ILE A 392 14.74 -18.05 -1.33
C ILE A 392 15.80 -19.05 -0.84
N ILE A 393 15.41 -20.10 -0.09
CA ILE A 393 16.36 -21.14 0.31
C ILE A 393 16.84 -21.95 -0.90
N ALA A 394 15.99 -22.14 -1.91
CA ALA A 394 16.33 -22.93 -3.09
C ALA A 394 17.15 -22.17 -4.14
N VAL A 395 17.06 -20.83 -4.19
CA VAL A 395 17.73 -20.02 -5.23
C VAL A 395 18.75 -19.02 -4.69
N GLY A 396 18.85 -18.87 -3.37
CA GLY A 396 19.64 -17.84 -2.69
C GLY A 396 21.06 -18.21 -2.31
#